data_AF-A0A380K7P8-F1
#
_entry.id   AF-A0A380K7P8-F1
#
_cell.length_a   1.000
_cell.length_b   1.000
_cell.length_c   1.000
_cell.angle_alpha   90.00
_cell.angle_beta   90.00
_cell.angle_gamma   90.00
#
_symmetry.space_group_name_H-M   'P 1'
#
loop_
_entity.id
_entity.type
_entity.pdbx_description
1 polymer ?
#
loop_
_entity_poly.entity_id
_entity_poly.type
_entity_poly.pdbx_seq_one_letter_code
_entity_poly.pdbx_strand_id
1 'polypeptide(L)'
;MNQEIDGEQRYRDYDVFNYWFRMIEKNAPWVNNVYLITNGQKPDWLNLEHPKLKLVTHREFMPKEYLPTYNSAAIELNLHHIEGLSENYLYFNDDTYLIRDSQPSDFYKNGQPKLLAVYDALVPWPPFTNTYHNNVELIYRHFPNKKALKSSPWKFFNFRYGSLVLKNLLLLPWGPTRYVNQHLPVPMKKSTLAHLWEIEGETLDKTSRNPIRDYGVDVNQYICQHWQIESNQFYPMSKSFGETIGLNQVDKLESIFKDRRKKLLCVNDDVDFKEENIIRLKEILNEYYPEKSAFEK
;
A
#
# COMPACT_ATOMS: atom_id res chain seq x y z
N MET A 1 12.32 -16.18 -23.97
CA MET A 1 11.87 -17.37 -23.24
C MET A 1 10.76 -16.88 -22.31
N ASN A 2 9.51 -16.99 -22.75
CA ASN A 2 8.35 -16.52 -22.00
C ASN A 2 8.26 -17.30 -20.69
N GLN A 3 8.56 -16.64 -19.57
CA GLN A 3 8.11 -17.14 -18.28
C GLN A 3 6.66 -16.68 -18.13
N GLU A 4 5.75 -17.64 -18.01
CA GLU A 4 4.42 -17.43 -17.43
C GLU A 4 4.61 -16.87 -16.00
N ILE A 5 4.59 -15.55 -15.82
CA ILE A 5 4.86 -14.89 -14.52
C ILE A 5 3.56 -14.58 -13.75
N ASP A 6 2.38 -14.73 -14.37
CA ASP A 6 1.09 -14.53 -13.71
C ASP A 6 0.28 -15.83 -13.69
N GLY A 7 0.22 -16.49 -12.54
CA GLY A 7 -0.63 -17.67 -12.32
C GLY A 7 -2.10 -17.28 -12.12
N GLU A 8 -3.03 -18.20 -12.42
CA GLU A 8 -4.49 -18.02 -12.26
C GLU A 8 -4.91 -17.55 -10.86
N GLN A 9 -4.10 -17.85 -9.83
CA GLN A 9 -4.32 -17.42 -8.46
C GLN A 9 -4.46 -15.89 -8.32
N ARG A 10 -3.80 -15.11 -9.19
CA ARG A 10 -3.81 -13.62 -9.13
C ARG A 10 -5.10 -12.97 -9.65
N TYR A 11 -6.00 -13.73 -10.26
CA TYR A 11 -7.23 -13.22 -10.88
C TYR A 11 -8.51 -13.74 -10.21
N ARG A 12 -8.40 -14.39 -9.04
CA ARG A 12 -9.52 -15.02 -8.36
C ARG A 12 -10.27 -14.02 -7.48
N ASP A 13 -11.56 -13.81 -7.76
CA ASP A 13 -12.44 -13.05 -6.87
C ASP A 13 -12.89 -13.96 -5.71
N TYR A 14 -12.77 -13.45 -4.50
CA TYR A 14 -13.22 -14.13 -3.29
C TYR A 14 -14.64 -13.71 -2.89
N ASP A 15 -15.34 -12.84 -3.61
CA ASP A 15 -16.62 -12.25 -3.21
C ASP A 15 -16.58 -11.63 -1.80
N VAL A 16 -15.43 -11.05 -1.42
CA VAL A 16 -15.26 -10.35 -0.13
C VAL A 16 -15.08 -8.84 -0.29
N PHE A 17 -14.94 -8.36 -1.52
CA PHE A 17 -14.55 -6.98 -1.76
C PHE A 17 -15.60 -5.95 -1.31
N ASN A 18 -16.88 -6.33 -1.27
CA ASN A 18 -17.93 -5.48 -0.70
C ASN A 18 -17.71 -5.17 0.79
N TYR A 19 -17.10 -6.08 1.57
CA TYR A 19 -16.76 -5.83 2.97
C TYR A 19 -15.73 -4.72 3.13
N TRP A 20 -14.86 -4.51 2.13
CA TRP A 20 -13.94 -3.37 2.14
C TRP A 20 -14.72 -2.04 2.23
N PHE A 21 -15.80 -1.89 1.47
CA PHE A 21 -16.63 -0.68 1.51
C PHE A 21 -17.40 -0.54 2.82
N ARG A 22 -17.91 -1.64 3.39
CA ARG A 22 -18.52 -1.66 4.74
C ARG A 22 -17.54 -1.18 5.80
N MET A 23 -16.29 -1.63 5.71
CA MET A 23 -15.22 -1.20 6.60
C MET A 23 -14.91 0.29 6.45
N ILE A 24 -14.80 0.80 5.22
CA ILE A 24 -14.52 2.22 5.00
C ILE A 24 -15.66 3.11 5.50
N GLU A 25 -16.92 2.76 5.20
CA GLU A 25 -18.06 3.55 5.66
C GLU A 25 -18.15 3.61 7.18
N LYS A 26 -17.95 2.48 7.85
CA LYS A 26 -17.99 2.39 9.32
C LYS A 26 -16.78 3.07 9.98
N ASN A 27 -15.57 2.76 9.51
CA ASN A 27 -14.33 3.08 10.22
C ASN A 27 -13.63 4.37 9.75
N ALA A 28 -14.01 4.90 8.59
CA ALA A 28 -13.45 6.15 8.06
C ALA A 28 -14.51 7.04 7.38
N PRO A 29 -15.64 7.38 8.04
CA PRO A 29 -16.68 8.22 7.44
C PRO A 29 -16.19 9.63 7.07
N TRP A 30 -15.03 10.05 7.59
CA TRP A 30 -14.36 11.31 7.29
C TRP A 30 -13.71 11.37 5.89
N VAL A 31 -13.57 10.24 5.18
CA VAL A 31 -13.03 10.25 3.82
C VAL A 31 -14.00 10.97 2.88
N ASN A 32 -13.44 11.82 2.01
CA ASN A 32 -14.23 12.66 1.10
C ASN A 32 -14.69 11.88 -0.13
N ASN A 33 -13.74 11.25 -0.82
CA ASN A 33 -13.97 10.45 -2.02
C ASN A 33 -13.27 9.09 -1.88
N VAL A 34 -13.87 8.06 -2.44
CA VAL A 34 -13.34 6.71 -2.59
C VAL A 34 -13.14 6.48 -4.09
N TYR A 35 -11.88 6.44 -4.52
CA TYR A 35 -11.52 6.17 -5.91
C TYR A 35 -11.34 4.66 -6.09
N LEU A 36 -12.30 4.00 -6.73
CA LEU A 36 -12.18 2.60 -7.10
C LEU A 36 -11.55 2.51 -8.49
N ILE A 37 -10.32 2.03 -8.56
CA ILE A 37 -9.55 1.96 -9.81
C ILE A 37 -9.74 0.59 -10.44
N THR A 38 -10.19 0.55 -11.69
CA THR A 38 -10.39 -0.71 -12.43
C THR A 38 -9.89 -0.59 -13.86
N ASN A 39 -9.83 -1.70 -14.59
CA ASN A 39 -9.67 -1.70 -16.04
C ASN A 39 -11.04 -1.72 -16.75
N GLY A 40 -12.03 -1.00 -16.19
CA GLY A 40 -13.40 -0.92 -16.69
C GLY A 40 -14.39 -1.89 -16.05
N GLN A 41 -13.92 -2.81 -15.19
CA GLN A 41 -14.79 -3.70 -14.43
C GLN A 41 -15.69 -2.90 -13.47
N LYS A 42 -16.92 -3.38 -13.29
CA LYS A 42 -17.95 -2.81 -12.42
C LYS A 42 -18.61 -3.94 -11.62
N PRO A 43 -18.34 -4.07 -10.31
CA PRO A 43 -19.00 -5.10 -9.50
C PRO A 43 -20.51 -4.91 -9.47
N ASP A 44 -21.28 -5.98 -9.65
CA ASP A 44 -22.74 -5.90 -9.75
C ASP A 44 -23.43 -5.39 -8.49
N TRP A 45 -22.82 -5.63 -7.32
CA TRP A 45 -23.32 -5.17 -6.03
C TRP A 45 -23.05 -3.68 -5.76
N LEU A 46 -22.17 -3.03 -6.53
CA LEU A 46 -21.70 -1.67 -6.25
C LEU A 46 -22.75 -0.61 -6.65
N ASN A 47 -23.10 0.26 -5.71
CA ASN A 47 -23.93 1.44 -5.94
C ASN A 47 -23.11 2.56 -6.59
N LEU A 48 -23.21 2.66 -7.92
CA LEU A 48 -22.51 3.68 -8.72
C LEU A 48 -23.01 5.11 -8.46
N GLU A 49 -24.18 5.27 -7.85
CA GLU A 49 -24.76 6.58 -7.52
C GLU A 49 -24.29 7.11 -6.15
N HIS A 50 -23.47 6.34 -5.41
CA HIS A 50 -22.99 6.79 -4.11
C HIS A 50 -22.13 8.07 -4.24
N PRO A 51 -22.45 9.16 -3.54
CA PRO A 51 -21.86 10.49 -3.82
C PRO A 51 -20.35 10.55 -3.61
N LYS A 52 -19.81 9.73 -2.70
CA LYS A 52 -18.36 9.63 -2.45
C LYS A 52 -17.63 8.69 -3.39
N LEU A 53 -18.33 7.83 -4.13
CA LEU A 53 -17.68 6.86 -5.02
C LEU A 53 -17.25 7.54 -6.32
N LYS A 54 -16.02 7.25 -6.75
CA LYS A 54 -15.47 7.61 -8.05
C LYS A 54 -14.89 6.34 -8.67
N LEU A 55 -15.62 5.74 -9.60
CA LEU A 55 -15.09 4.63 -10.38
C LEU A 55 -14.20 5.21 -11.48
N VAL A 56 -12.91 4.88 -11.46
CA VAL A 56 -11.90 5.43 -12.39
C VAL A 56 -11.23 4.29 -13.14
N THR A 57 -11.12 4.42 -14.45
CA THR A 57 -10.42 3.45 -15.30
C THR A 57 -8.97 3.85 -15.54
N HIS A 58 -8.10 2.89 -15.86
CA HIS A 58 -6.70 3.19 -16.21
C HIS A 58 -6.58 4.23 -17.33
N ARG A 59 -7.52 4.22 -18.30
CA ARG A 59 -7.57 5.17 -19.44
C ARG A 59 -7.88 6.61 -19.05
N GLU A 60 -8.46 6.84 -17.88
CA GLU A 60 -8.86 8.19 -17.45
C GLU A 60 -7.69 8.99 -16.87
N PHE A 61 -6.63 8.34 -16.40
CA PHE A 61 -5.51 9.03 -15.75
C PHE A 61 -4.12 8.62 -16.26
N MET A 62 -3.99 7.48 -16.95
CA MET A 62 -2.69 7.07 -17.50
C MET A 62 -2.51 7.56 -18.94
N PRO A 63 -1.30 8.02 -19.31
CA PRO A 63 -0.91 8.24 -20.70
C PRO A 63 -1.21 7.02 -21.60
N LYS A 64 -1.61 7.28 -22.85
CA LYS A 64 -2.07 6.22 -23.78
C LYS A 64 -0.97 5.23 -24.12
N GLU A 65 0.28 5.67 -24.14
CA GLU A 65 1.46 4.83 -24.40
C GLU A 65 1.74 3.78 -23.31
N TYR A 66 1.15 3.92 -22.13
CA TYR A 66 1.28 2.97 -21.02
C TYR A 66 0.12 1.95 -20.97
N LEU A 67 -0.79 1.98 -21.95
CA LEU A 67 -2.00 1.18 -21.96
C LEU A 67 -2.07 0.22 -23.16
N PRO A 68 -2.68 -0.97 -22.99
CA PRO A 68 -3.19 -1.54 -21.74
C PRO A 68 -2.07 -2.04 -20.83
N THR A 69 -2.31 -2.04 -19.51
CA THR A 69 -1.37 -2.59 -18.53
C THR A 69 -2.11 -3.39 -17.45
N TYR A 70 -1.46 -4.47 -17.02
CA TYR A 70 -1.78 -5.30 -15.85
C TYR A 70 -0.68 -5.19 -14.79
N ASN A 71 0.31 -4.33 -15.01
CA ASN A 71 1.37 -4.05 -14.05
C ASN A 71 0.87 -3.10 -12.97
N SER A 72 0.65 -3.61 -11.76
CA SER A 72 0.23 -2.79 -10.62
C SER A 72 1.19 -1.63 -10.34
N ALA A 73 2.51 -1.82 -10.51
CA ALA A 73 3.48 -0.76 -10.29
C ALA A 73 3.31 0.38 -11.31
N ALA A 74 3.06 0.08 -12.58
CA ALA A 74 2.77 1.08 -13.61
C ALA A 74 1.50 1.89 -13.26
N ILE A 75 0.44 1.21 -12.83
CA ILE A 75 -0.84 1.83 -12.43
C ILE A 75 -0.62 2.76 -11.22
N GLU A 76 0.04 2.25 -10.19
CA GLU A 76 0.27 2.96 -8.92
C GLU A 76 1.17 4.19 -9.09
N LEU A 77 2.18 4.12 -9.95
CA LEU A 77 3.07 5.26 -10.23
C LEU A 77 2.37 6.39 -10.99
N ASN A 78 1.22 6.14 -11.61
CA ASN A 78 0.45 7.15 -12.34
C ASN A 78 -0.72 7.74 -11.53
N LEU A 79 -0.98 7.29 -10.29
CA LEU A 79 -2.15 7.71 -9.49
C LEU A 79 -2.29 9.24 -9.31
N HIS A 80 -1.16 9.96 -9.29
CA HIS A 80 -1.15 11.41 -9.15
C HIS A 80 -1.83 12.16 -10.31
N HIS A 81 -2.08 11.50 -11.46
CA HIS A 81 -2.84 12.07 -12.57
C HIS A 81 -4.36 12.01 -12.36
N ILE A 82 -4.86 11.26 -11.38
CA ILE A 82 -6.31 11.15 -11.13
C ILE A 82 -6.88 12.54 -10.81
N GLU A 83 -7.86 12.95 -11.62
CA GLU A 83 -8.56 14.21 -11.45
C GLU A 83 -9.33 14.21 -10.12
N GLY A 84 -9.25 15.32 -9.38
CA GLY A 84 -9.88 15.44 -8.07
C GLY A 84 -9.19 14.67 -6.93
N LEU A 85 -8.13 13.89 -7.20
CA LEU A 85 -7.36 13.24 -6.13
C LEU A 85 -6.75 14.29 -5.21
N SER A 86 -7.03 14.15 -3.91
CA SER A 86 -6.54 15.03 -2.84
C SER A 86 -5.02 14.98 -2.70
N GLU A 87 -4.44 16.06 -2.19
CA GLU A 87 -3.00 16.11 -1.86
C GLU A 87 -2.60 15.00 -0.87
N ASN A 88 -3.43 14.74 0.14
CA ASN A 88 -3.25 13.63 1.08
C ASN A 88 -4.32 12.57 0.80
N TYR A 89 -3.90 11.33 0.53
CA TYR A 89 -4.80 10.21 0.27
C TYR A 89 -4.24 8.90 0.83
N LEU A 90 -5.14 7.98 1.20
CA LEU A 90 -4.74 6.63 1.62
C LEU A 90 -4.78 5.71 0.41
N TYR A 91 -3.67 5.01 0.16
CA TYR A 91 -3.60 3.95 -0.83
C TYR A 91 -3.92 2.61 -0.17
N PHE A 92 -4.82 1.85 -0.80
CA PHE A 92 -5.18 0.49 -0.43
C PHE A 92 -4.97 -0.41 -1.64
N ASN A 93 -4.35 -1.56 -1.42
CA ASN A 93 -4.49 -2.69 -2.33
C ASN A 93 -5.77 -3.49 -1.95
N ASP A 94 -6.23 -4.36 -2.83
CA ASP A 94 -7.44 -5.18 -2.66
C ASP A 94 -7.40 -6.14 -1.47
N ASP A 95 -6.21 -6.58 -1.08
CA ASP A 95 -5.94 -7.46 0.06
C ASP A 95 -5.73 -6.72 1.40
N THR A 96 -5.97 -5.40 1.43
CA THR A 96 -5.74 -4.54 2.58
C THR A 96 -6.99 -3.85 3.09
N TYR A 97 -7.11 -3.73 4.41
CA TYR A 97 -8.36 -3.38 5.09
C TYR A 97 -8.15 -2.37 6.22
N LEU A 98 -9.18 -1.55 6.47
CA LEU A 98 -9.28 -0.68 7.63
C LEU A 98 -10.32 -1.26 8.60
N ILE A 99 -9.86 -2.01 9.59
CA ILE A 99 -10.72 -2.86 10.44
C ILE A 99 -11.19 -2.18 11.73
N ARG A 100 -10.90 -0.89 11.94
CA ARG A 100 -11.35 -0.14 13.11
C ARG A 100 -11.41 1.35 12.87
N ASP A 101 -12.35 2.02 13.55
CA ASP A 101 -12.51 3.47 13.63
C ASP A 101 -11.18 4.20 13.62
N SER A 102 -11.08 5.13 12.68
CA SER A 102 -9.89 5.92 12.43
C SER A 102 -10.25 7.39 12.29
N GLN A 103 -9.22 8.23 12.39
CA GLN A 103 -9.31 9.66 12.15
C GLN A 103 -8.21 10.07 11.16
N PRO A 104 -8.36 11.19 10.43
CA PRO A 104 -7.30 11.69 9.54
C PRO A 104 -5.95 11.82 10.26
N SER A 105 -5.98 12.19 11.55
CA SER A 105 -4.81 12.34 12.39
C SER A 105 -4.07 11.03 12.68
N ASP A 106 -4.68 9.87 12.46
CA ASP A 106 -4.01 8.57 12.61
C ASP A 106 -2.97 8.35 11.49
N PHE A 107 -3.21 8.93 10.32
CA PHE A 107 -2.39 8.76 9.12
C PHE A 107 -1.54 9.98 8.79
N TYR A 108 -2.01 11.18 9.12
CA TYR A 108 -1.30 12.43 8.87
C TYR A 108 -1.14 13.26 10.14
N LYS A 109 -0.06 14.03 10.20
CA LYS A 109 0.15 15.08 11.20
C LYS A 109 0.80 16.27 10.51
N ASN A 110 0.20 17.46 10.65
CA ASN A 110 0.69 18.69 10.03
C ASN A 110 0.91 18.55 8.50
N GLY A 111 0.00 17.86 7.80
CA GLY A 111 0.09 17.62 6.36
C GLY A 111 1.21 16.65 5.93
N GLN A 112 1.87 15.98 6.89
CA GLN A 112 2.89 14.97 6.64
C GLN A 112 2.39 13.58 7.04
N PRO A 113 2.73 12.54 6.28
CA PRO A 113 2.30 11.19 6.56
C PRO A 113 3.01 10.62 7.80
N LYS A 114 2.31 9.72 8.47
CA LYS A 114 2.87 8.90 9.54
C LYS A 114 3.39 7.61 8.93
N LEU A 115 4.68 7.34 9.11
CA LEU A 115 5.38 6.22 8.45
C LEU A 115 6.23 5.44 9.45
N LEU A 116 6.55 4.19 9.08
CA LEU A 116 7.50 3.34 9.78
C LEU A 116 8.92 3.59 9.24
N ALA A 117 9.66 4.53 9.81
CA ALA A 117 11.04 4.82 9.40
C ALA A 117 12.04 3.84 10.01
N VAL A 118 11.95 2.59 9.56
CA VAL A 118 12.83 1.50 9.97
C VAL A 118 13.53 0.92 8.75
N TYR A 119 14.86 0.94 8.75
CA TYR A 119 15.66 0.27 7.73
C TYR A 119 15.59 -1.25 7.87
N ASP A 120 15.77 -1.93 6.75
CA ASP A 120 15.91 -3.37 6.70
C ASP A 120 17.11 -3.77 5.85
N ALA A 121 17.57 -5.00 6.01
CA ALA A 121 18.55 -5.57 5.10
C ALA A 121 17.86 -5.98 3.79
N LEU A 122 18.50 -5.68 2.66
CA LEU A 122 18.11 -6.28 1.39
C LEU A 122 18.68 -7.70 1.35
N VAL A 123 17.80 -8.69 1.37
CA VAL A 123 18.17 -10.11 1.29
C VAL A 123 17.76 -10.63 -0.09
N PRO A 124 18.68 -11.20 -0.87
CA PRO A 124 18.33 -11.85 -2.14
C PRO A 124 17.31 -12.96 -1.90
N TRP A 125 16.19 -12.90 -2.61
CA TRP A 125 15.04 -13.82 -2.52
C TRP A 125 14.38 -13.89 -3.91
N PRO A 126 13.25 -14.61 -4.16
CA PRO A 126 12.54 -14.62 -5.44
C PRO A 126 12.41 -13.26 -6.15
N PRO A 127 12.20 -13.29 -7.48
CA PRO A 127 12.41 -12.14 -8.37
C PRO A 127 11.77 -10.83 -7.91
N PHE A 128 10.62 -10.87 -7.23
CA PHE A 128 9.96 -9.66 -6.69
C PHE A 128 10.84 -8.81 -5.78
N THR A 129 11.88 -9.38 -5.16
CA THR A 129 12.81 -8.59 -4.34
C THR A 129 13.70 -7.64 -5.12
N ASN A 130 13.86 -7.86 -6.43
CA ASN A 130 14.57 -6.92 -7.30
C ASN A 130 13.84 -5.58 -7.41
N THR A 131 12.50 -5.54 -7.33
CA THR A 131 11.78 -4.26 -7.25
C THR A 131 12.14 -3.47 -5.98
N TYR A 132 12.36 -4.14 -4.84
CA TYR A 132 12.85 -3.45 -3.64
C TYR A 132 14.27 -2.93 -3.81
N HIS A 133 15.12 -3.67 -4.53
CA HIS A 133 16.45 -3.19 -4.90
C HIS A 133 16.37 -1.93 -5.77
N ASN A 134 15.59 -1.96 -6.84
CA ASN A 134 15.41 -0.82 -7.76
C ASN A 134 14.86 0.42 -7.04
N ASN A 135 13.91 0.22 -6.12
CA ASN A 135 13.40 1.29 -5.26
C ASN A 135 14.49 1.91 -4.39
N VAL A 136 15.35 1.08 -3.79
CA VAL A 136 16.46 1.57 -2.96
C VAL A 136 17.49 2.29 -3.81
N GLU A 137 17.82 1.76 -4.99
CA GLU A 137 18.74 2.40 -5.93
C GLU A 137 18.26 3.81 -6.30
N LEU A 138 16.98 3.97 -6.63
CA LEU A 138 16.36 5.28 -6.87
C LEU A 138 16.55 6.21 -5.67
N ILE A 139 16.23 5.75 -4.46
CA ILE A 139 16.35 6.58 -3.24
C ILE A 139 17.82 6.91 -2.92
N TYR A 140 18.74 5.98 -3.15
CA TYR A 140 20.15 6.13 -2.85
C TYR A 140 20.82 7.20 -3.72
N ARG A 141 20.36 7.39 -4.97
CA ARG A 141 20.84 8.47 -5.85
C ARG A 141 20.65 9.87 -5.25
N HIS A 142 19.61 10.06 -4.44
CA HIS A 142 19.28 11.35 -3.81
C HIS A 142 19.70 11.43 -2.34
N PHE A 143 19.73 10.30 -1.62
CA PHE A 143 19.94 10.26 -0.18
C PHE A 143 20.99 9.24 0.29
N PRO A 144 22.23 9.25 -0.23
CA PRO A 144 23.22 8.20 0.07
C PRO A 144 23.66 8.16 1.55
N ASN A 145 23.47 9.26 2.29
CA ASN A 145 24.11 9.52 3.58
C ASN A 145 23.17 9.56 4.79
N LYS A 146 21.91 9.10 4.67
CA LYS A 146 20.90 9.12 5.76
C LYS A 146 20.76 10.48 6.45
N LYS A 147 20.68 11.56 5.66
CA LYS A 147 20.65 12.95 6.19
C LYS A 147 19.44 13.19 7.10
N ALA A 148 18.29 12.61 6.78
CA ALA A 148 17.11 12.67 7.65
C ALA A 148 17.35 12.03 9.02
N LEU A 149 17.98 10.85 9.08
CA LEU A 149 18.30 10.21 10.36
C LEU A 149 19.26 11.06 11.17
N LYS A 150 20.33 11.57 10.55
CA LYS A 150 21.33 12.40 11.24
C LYS A 150 20.74 13.69 11.79
N SER A 151 19.83 14.33 11.05
CA SER A 151 19.18 15.59 11.47
C SER A 151 17.98 15.39 12.40
N SER A 152 17.40 14.19 12.46
CA SER A 152 16.20 13.91 13.27
C SER A 152 16.23 12.49 13.85
N PRO A 153 17.25 12.14 14.67
CA PRO A 153 17.46 10.77 15.13
C PRO A 153 16.27 10.20 15.90
N TRP A 154 15.55 11.04 16.67
CA TRP A 154 14.38 10.62 17.45
C TRP A 154 13.17 10.20 16.61
N LYS A 155 13.14 10.54 15.30
CA LYS A 155 12.16 9.99 14.36
C LYS A 155 12.51 8.58 13.90
N PHE A 156 13.78 8.18 13.94
CA PHE A 156 14.26 6.86 13.52
C PHE A 156 14.45 5.92 14.71
N PHE A 157 14.86 6.44 15.87
CA PHE A 157 14.96 5.68 17.13
C PHE A 157 13.73 5.93 18.00
N ASN A 158 12.54 5.63 17.47
CA ASN A 158 11.27 5.89 18.13
C ASN A 158 10.69 4.64 18.81
N PHE A 159 10.27 4.76 20.07
CA PHE A 159 9.69 3.64 20.82
C PHE A 159 8.45 3.02 20.16
N ARG A 160 7.75 3.78 19.30
CA ARG A 160 6.59 3.30 18.51
C ARG A 160 6.93 2.16 17.55
N TYR A 161 8.20 2.03 17.18
CA TYR A 161 8.66 0.93 16.33
C TYR A 161 8.92 -0.35 17.15
N GLY A 162 8.88 -0.27 18.48
CA GLY A 162 9.20 -1.38 19.40
C GLY A 162 10.57 -1.98 19.11
N SER A 163 10.67 -3.31 19.11
CA SER A 163 11.92 -4.05 18.84
C SER A 163 12.54 -3.75 17.46
N LEU A 164 11.78 -3.21 16.51
CA LEU A 164 12.30 -2.89 15.18
C LEU A 164 13.32 -1.74 15.21
N VAL A 165 13.34 -0.91 16.27
CA VAL A 165 14.39 0.11 16.46
C VAL A 165 15.80 -0.49 16.40
N LEU A 166 15.96 -1.75 16.84
CA LEU A 166 17.25 -2.43 16.78
C LEU A 166 17.79 -2.57 15.36
N LYS A 167 16.91 -2.69 14.34
CA LYS A 167 17.35 -2.70 12.94
C LYS A 167 18.01 -1.39 12.53
N ASN A 168 17.45 -0.25 12.96
CA ASN A 168 18.06 1.06 12.69
C ASN A 168 19.43 1.22 13.33
N LEU A 169 19.61 0.65 14.54
CA LEU A 169 20.90 0.63 15.21
C LEU A 169 21.90 -0.25 14.46
N LEU A 170 21.51 -1.49 14.13
CA LEU A 170 22.36 -2.45 13.45
C LEU A 170 22.76 -1.98 12.07
N LEU A 171 21.88 -1.29 11.34
CA LEU A 171 22.13 -0.81 9.98
C LEU A 171 22.69 0.61 9.93
N LEU A 172 23.00 1.22 11.08
CA LEU A 172 23.48 2.60 11.17
C LEU A 172 24.77 2.87 10.35
N PRO A 173 25.76 1.96 10.29
CA PRO A 173 27.00 2.19 9.53
C PRO A 173 26.81 2.28 8.00
N TRP A 174 25.74 1.71 7.47
CA TRP A 174 25.48 1.67 6.02
C TRP A 174 24.64 2.87 5.57
N GLY A 175 24.63 3.16 4.26
CA GLY A 175 23.62 4.03 3.65
C GLY A 175 22.22 3.39 3.68
N PRO A 176 21.19 4.01 3.09
CA PRO A 176 19.88 3.36 2.99
C PRO A 176 19.97 2.02 2.24
N THR A 177 19.56 0.93 2.89
CA THR A 177 19.70 -0.45 2.37
C THR A 177 18.39 -1.02 1.85
N ARG A 178 17.32 -0.89 2.66
CA ARG A 178 15.92 -1.24 2.41
C ARG A 178 15.12 -0.67 3.58
N TYR A 179 13.80 -0.74 3.52
CA TYR A 179 12.89 -0.32 4.59
C TYR A 179 11.99 -1.48 4.97
N VAL A 180 11.61 -1.56 6.24
CA VAL A 180 10.60 -2.52 6.70
C VAL A 180 9.28 -2.16 6.04
N ASN A 181 8.77 -3.08 5.22
CA ASN A 181 7.46 -2.96 4.61
C ASN A 181 6.48 -3.87 5.36
N GLN A 182 5.41 -3.29 5.88
CA GLN A 182 4.35 -4.06 6.54
C GLN A 182 3.30 -4.58 5.55
N HIS A 183 3.29 -4.13 4.29
CA HIS A 183 2.24 -4.44 3.31
C HIS A 183 0.84 -4.10 3.86
N LEU A 184 0.67 -2.84 4.25
CA LEU A 184 -0.57 -2.30 4.81
C LEU A 184 -1.01 -1.09 3.97
N PRO A 185 -2.25 -0.58 4.16
CA PRO A 185 -2.67 0.69 3.56
C PRO A 185 -1.71 1.81 3.96
N VAL A 186 -1.35 2.65 3.00
CA VAL A 186 -0.28 3.66 3.19
C VAL A 186 -0.77 5.07 2.93
N PRO A 187 -0.44 6.03 3.81
CA PRO A 187 -0.67 7.45 3.52
C PRO A 187 0.31 7.93 2.46
N MET A 188 -0.23 8.49 1.38
CA MET A 188 0.51 8.99 0.23
C MET A 188 0.28 10.49 0.07
N LYS A 189 1.20 11.14 -0.66
CA LYS A 189 1.05 12.53 -1.07
C LYS A 189 1.10 12.66 -2.58
N LYS A 190 0.11 13.34 -3.17
CA LYS A 190 0.04 13.55 -4.61
C LYS A 190 1.28 14.30 -5.10
N SER A 191 1.69 15.36 -4.37
CA SER A 191 2.89 16.12 -4.70
C SER A 191 4.18 15.29 -4.65
N THR A 192 4.28 14.28 -3.79
CA THR A 192 5.48 13.43 -3.70
C THR A 192 5.64 12.59 -4.97
N LEU A 193 4.57 11.96 -5.43
CA LEU A 193 4.61 11.15 -6.65
C LEU A 193 4.81 12.03 -7.91
N ALA A 194 4.16 13.19 -7.96
CA ALA A 194 4.39 14.18 -9.03
C ALA A 194 5.85 14.65 -9.09
N HIS A 195 6.44 14.95 -7.92
CA HIS A 195 7.84 15.34 -7.85
C HIS A 195 8.77 14.21 -8.30
N LEU A 196 8.49 12.95 -7.92
CA LEU A 196 9.28 11.82 -8.41
C LEU A 196 9.24 11.67 -9.93
N TRP A 197 8.10 11.94 -10.58
CA TRP A 197 8.05 11.98 -12.05
C TRP A 197 8.89 13.11 -12.65
N GLU A 198 9.00 14.25 -11.98
CA GLU A 198 9.83 15.38 -12.41
C GLU A 198 11.34 15.02 -12.38
N ILE A 199 11.80 14.35 -11.32
CA ILE A 199 13.24 14.11 -11.11
C ILE A 199 13.71 12.71 -11.54
N GLU A 200 12.79 11.75 -11.65
CA GLU A 200 13.06 10.33 -11.95
C GLU A 200 12.19 9.81 -13.11
N GLY A 201 11.73 10.73 -13.97
CA GLY A 201 10.81 10.42 -15.07
C GLY A 201 11.28 9.29 -15.98
N GLU A 202 12.59 9.16 -16.24
CA GLU A 202 13.12 8.06 -17.05
C GLU A 202 12.93 6.69 -16.35
N THR A 203 13.16 6.60 -15.05
CA THR A 203 12.96 5.35 -14.29
C THR A 203 11.48 4.98 -14.20
N LEU A 204 10.62 5.97 -13.95
CA LEU A 204 9.18 5.75 -13.82
C LEU A 204 8.51 5.47 -15.18
N ASP A 205 8.99 6.08 -16.27
CA ASP A 205 8.56 5.78 -17.64
C ASP A 205 8.90 4.34 -18.04
N LYS A 206 10.12 3.87 -17.73
CA LYS A 206 10.52 2.46 -17.97
C LYS A 206 9.57 1.48 -17.30
N THR A 207 9.23 1.71 -16.03
CA THR A 207 8.24 0.87 -15.32
C THR A 207 6.86 0.99 -15.96
N SER A 208 6.42 2.22 -16.28
CA SER A 208 5.07 2.48 -16.79
C SER A 208 4.83 1.90 -18.19
N ARG A 209 5.89 1.69 -18.98
CA ARG A 209 5.82 1.02 -20.30
C ARG A 209 5.70 -0.49 -20.22
N ASN A 210 5.96 -1.10 -19.06
CA ASN A 210 5.88 -2.54 -18.90
C ASN A 210 4.41 -2.98 -18.69
N PRO A 211 3.78 -3.69 -19.64
CA PRO A 211 2.38 -4.08 -19.53
C PRO A 211 2.15 -5.18 -18.48
N ILE A 212 3.20 -5.94 -18.15
CA ILE A 212 3.27 -6.96 -17.12
C ILE A 212 4.51 -6.66 -16.28
N ARG A 213 4.52 -7.04 -15.00
CA ARG A 213 5.63 -6.79 -14.07
C ARG A 213 6.96 -7.31 -14.63
N ASP A 214 7.95 -6.43 -14.69
CA ASP A 214 9.35 -6.75 -14.95
C ASP A 214 10.19 -6.42 -13.72
N TYR A 215 10.45 -7.44 -12.91
CA TYR A 215 11.22 -7.27 -11.68
C TYR A 215 12.67 -6.80 -11.92
N GLY A 216 13.21 -6.90 -13.14
CA GLY A 216 14.54 -6.39 -13.47
C GLY A 216 14.59 -4.87 -13.60
N VAL A 217 13.46 -4.21 -13.86
CA VAL A 217 13.41 -2.78 -14.20
C VAL A 217 12.44 -2.01 -13.32
N ASP A 218 11.36 -2.65 -12.87
CA ASP A 218 10.26 -1.99 -12.20
C ASP A 218 10.68 -1.41 -10.84
N VAL A 219 10.28 -0.17 -10.62
CA VAL A 219 10.12 0.44 -9.27
C VAL A 219 8.63 0.44 -8.91
N ASN A 220 8.28 0.60 -7.65
CA ASN A 220 6.87 0.67 -7.25
C ASN A 220 6.59 1.81 -6.27
N GLN A 221 5.31 2.01 -5.94
CA GLN A 221 4.80 3.09 -5.09
C GLN A 221 5.50 3.27 -3.74
N TYR A 222 6.17 2.24 -3.20
CA TYR A 222 6.92 2.38 -1.94
C TYR A 222 8.01 3.46 -1.99
N ILE A 223 8.52 3.82 -3.19
CA ILE A 223 9.45 4.95 -3.35
C ILE A 223 8.90 6.27 -2.77
N CYS A 224 7.58 6.48 -2.76
CA CYS A 224 6.98 7.68 -2.19
C CYS A 224 7.20 7.76 -0.67
N GLN A 225 7.01 6.65 0.04
CA GLN A 225 7.21 6.58 1.49
C GLN A 225 8.69 6.69 1.83
N HIS A 226 9.55 5.99 1.07
CA HIS A 226 11.00 6.06 1.26
C HIS A 226 11.50 7.50 1.04
N TRP A 227 10.99 8.19 0.01
CA TRP A 227 11.31 9.60 -0.25
C TRP A 227 10.92 10.49 0.93
N GLN A 228 9.72 10.30 1.50
CA GLN A 228 9.27 11.08 2.65
C GLN A 228 10.08 10.79 3.92
N ILE A 229 10.54 9.55 4.10
CA ILE A 229 11.45 9.18 5.19
C ILE A 229 12.79 9.92 5.02
N GLU A 230 13.43 9.80 3.85
CA GLU A 230 14.77 10.33 3.61
C GLU A 230 14.83 11.85 3.40
N SER A 231 13.72 12.47 3.01
CA SER A 231 13.53 13.93 3.00
C SER A 231 13.09 14.49 4.36
N ASN A 232 12.93 13.64 5.38
CA ASN A 232 12.49 14.00 6.74
C ASN A 232 11.06 14.59 6.81
N GLN A 233 10.24 14.35 5.79
CA GLN A 233 8.86 14.80 5.63
C GLN A 233 7.86 13.76 6.13
N PHE A 234 8.03 13.30 7.37
CA PHE A 234 7.16 12.31 7.98
C PHE A 234 7.08 12.45 9.51
N TYR A 235 6.12 11.74 10.11
CA TYR A 235 6.05 11.48 11.55
C TYR A 235 6.10 9.97 11.85
N PRO A 236 6.64 9.54 13.01
CA PRO A 236 6.66 8.12 13.37
C PRO A 236 5.26 7.50 13.55
N MET A 237 5.00 6.39 12.86
CA MET A 237 3.84 5.50 13.07
C MET A 237 4.17 4.35 14.04
N SER A 238 3.16 3.82 14.73
CA SER A 238 3.35 2.61 15.56
C SER A 238 3.38 1.36 14.69
N LYS A 239 4.35 0.46 14.92
CA LYS A 239 4.34 -0.86 14.25
C LYS A 239 3.10 -1.68 14.58
N SER A 240 2.48 -1.41 15.74
CA SER A 240 1.26 -2.08 16.19
C SER A 240 -0.01 -1.57 15.50
N PHE A 241 0.11 -0.59 14.60
CA PHE A 241 -1.04 0.05 13.97
C PHE A 241 -1.75 -0.87 12.97
N GLY A 242 -1.06 -1.86 12.43
CA GLY A 242 -1.68 -2.94 11.68
C GLY A 242 -0.96 -4.27 11.83
N GLU A 243 -1.51 -5.28 11.17
CA GLU A 243 -0.97 -6.65 11.09
C GLU A 243 -1.16 -7.19 9.68
N THR A 244 -0.21 -8.00 9.24
CA THR A 244 -0.27 -8.70 7.95
C THR A 244 -0.20 -10.18 8.23
N ILE A 245 -1.17 -10.91 7.71
CA ILE A 245 -1.26 -12.36 7.83
C ILE A 245 -1.44 -12.96 6.43
N GLY A 246 -1.02 -14.21 6.26
CA GLY A 246 -1.44 -15.00 5.10
C GLY A 246 -2.86 -15.55 5.30
N LEU A 247 -3.54 -15.89 4.22
CA LEU A 247 -4.85 -16.53 4.22
C LEU A 247 -4.86 -17.86 5.00
N ASN A 248 -3.75 -18.58 5.07
CA ASN A 248 -3.58 -19.77 5.91
C ASN A 248 -3.52 -19.48 7.41
N GLN A 249 -3.53 -18.22 7.81
CA GLN A 249 -3.51 -17.77 9.20
C GLN A 249 -4.81 -17.06 9.62
N VAL A 250 -5.91 -17.28 8.89
CA VAL A 250 -7.23 -16.67 9.17
C VAL A 250 -7.72 -16.88 10.60
N ASP A 251 -7.30 -17.93 11.30
CA ASP A 251 -7.64 -18.14 12.73
C ASP A 251 -7.12 -17.02 13.64
N LYS A 252 -6.07 -16.28 13.21
CA LYS A 252 -5.58 -15.12 13.95
C LYS A 252 -6.51 -13.92 13.88
N LEU A 253 -7.41 -13.86 12.89
CA LEU A 253 -8.25 -12.69 12.63
C LEU A 253 -9.06 -12.29 13.86
N GLU A 254 -9.68 -13.23 14.56
CA GLU A 254 -10.43 -12.92 15.78
C GLU A 254 -9.60 -12.15 16.82
N SER A 255 -8.35 -12.58 17.03
CA SER A 255 -7.44 -11.91 17.97
C SER A 255 -7.06 -10.51 17.49
N ILE A 256 -6.88 -10.33 16.17
CA ILE A 256 -6.55 -9.04 15.55
C ILE A 256 -7.73 -8.07 15.67
N PHE A 257 -8.94 -8.53 15.39
CA PHE A 257 -10.16 -7.75 15.53
C PHE A 257 -10.41 -7.32 16.98
N LYS A 258 -10.09 -8.17 17.95
CA LYS A 258 -10.16 -7.87 19.40
C LYS A 258 -9.06 -6.90 19.87
N ASP A 259 -7.89 -6.84 19.22
CA ASP A 259 -6.79 -5.93 19.61
C ASP A 259 -7.02 -4.49 19.14
N ARG A 260 -7.46 -3.62 20.06
CA ARG A 260 -7.76 -2.20 19.85
C ARG A 260 -6.65 -1.36 19.19
N ARG A 261 -5.40 -1.82 19.21
CA ARG A 261 -4.26 -1.12 18.60
C ARG A 261 -4.20 -1.31 17.07
N LYS A 262 -4.79 -2.38 16.55
CA LYS A 262 -4.69 -2.84 15.15
C LYS A 262 -5.78 -2.24 14.28
N LYS A 263 -5.53 -1.09 13.66
CA LYS A 263 -6.51 -0.45 12.76
C LYS A 263 -6.44 -0.97 11.34
N LEU A 264 -5.25 -1.37 10.90
CA LEU A 264 -5.02 -1.88 9.55
C LEU A 264 -4.80 -3.39 9.57
N LEU A 265 -5.25 -4.05 8.50
CA LEU A 265 -5.05 -5.47 8.29
C LEU A 265 -4.69 -5.70 6.83
N CYS A 266 -3.78 -6.64 6.59
CA CYS A 266 -3.63 -7.28 5.29
C CYS A 266 -3.84 -8.77 5.45
N VAL A 267 -4.63 -9.36 4.56
CA VAL A 267 -4.82 -10.80 4.41
C VAL A 267 -4.30 -11.18 3.04
N ASN A 268 -3.02 -11.50 2.96
CA ASN A 268 -2.34 -11.77 1.70
C ASN A 268 -2.58 -13.22 1.27
N ASP A 269 -2.50 -13.45 -0.03
CA ASP A 269 -2.61 -14.78 -0.61
C ASP A 269 -1.40 -15.65 -0.23
N ASP A 270 -1.68 -16.88 0.15
CA ASP A 270 -0.65 -17.92 0.26
C ASP A 270 -0.63 -18.74 -1.03
N VAL A 271 0.57 -19.10 -1.52
CA VAL A 271 0.71 -19.93 -2.75
C VAL A 271 -0.08 -21.25 -2.64
N ASP A 272 -0.14 -21.82 -1.43
CA ASP A 272 -0.82 -23.08 -1.11
C ASP A 272 -1.99 -22.85 -0.12
N PHE A 273 -2.98 -22.03 -0.47
CA PHE A 273 -4.13 -21.79 0.39
C PHE A 273 -5.23 -22.85 0.27
N LYS A 274 -5.97 -23.08 1.36
CA LYS A 274 -7.17 -23.93 1.38
C LYS A 274 -8.43 -23.11 1.15
N GLU A 275 -9.35 -23.59 0.31
CA GLU A 275 -10.63 -22.91 0.07
C GLU A 275 -11.46 -22.69 1.35
N GLU A 276 -11.30 -23.59 2.32
CA GLU A 276 -11.86 -23.50 3.67
C GLU A 276 -11.53 -22.17 4.37
N ASN A 277 -10.33 -21.62 4.12
CA ASN A 277 -9.88 -20.38 4.72
C ASN A 277 -10.59 -19.15 4.14
N ILE A 278 -11.01 -19.21 2.86
CA ILE A 278 -11.83 -18.15 2.25
C ILE A 278 -13.22 -18.14 2.89
N ILE A 279 -13.81 -19.32 3.12
CA ILE A 279 -15.10 -19.45 3.80
C ILE A 279 -14.98 -18.87 5.21
N ARG A 280 -13.93 -19.24 5.94
CA ARG A 280 -13.69 -18.71 7.30
C ARG A 280 -13.47 -17.20 7.31
N LEU A 281 -12.74 -16.66 6.34
CA LEU A 281 -12.58 -15.21 6.16
C LEU A 281 -13.94 -14.55 5.97
N LYS A 282 -14.78 -15.04 5.05
CA LYS A 282 -16.14 -14.53 4.80
C LYS A 282 -16.99 -14.52 6.06
N GLU A 283 -16.99 -15.60 6.84
CA GLU A 283 -17.73 -15.71 8.09
C GLU A 283 -17.32 -14.63 9.09
N ILE A 284 -16.01 -14.46 9.30
CA ILE A 284 -15.48 -13.45 10.23
C ILE A 284 -15.81 -12.04 9.73
N LEU A 285 -15.66 -11.77 8.44
CA LEU A 285 -16.01 -10.47 7.87
C LEU A 285 -17.51 -10.17 8.05
N ASN A 286 -18.38 -11.16 7.87
CA ASN A 286 -19.81 -11.04 8.10
C ASN A 286 -20.16 -10.84 9.57
N GLU A 287 -19.44 -11.46 10.50
CA GLU A 287 -19.64 -11.26 11.95
C GLU A 287 -19.35 -9.80 12.36
N TYR A 288 -18.25 -9.22 11.86
CA TYR A 288 -17.82 -7.87 12.26
C TYR A 288 -18.46 -6.74 11.42
N TYR A 289 -18.87 -7.04 10.19
CA TYR A 289 -19.48 -6.11 9.23
C TYR A 289 -20.71 -6.73 8.51
N PRO A 290 -21.76 -7.12 9.26
CA PRO A 290 -22.95 -7.76 8.68
C PRO A 290 -23.80 -6.79 7.85
N GLU A 291 -23.78 -5.50 8.21
CA GLU A 291 -24.61 -4.47 7.59
C GLU A 291 -24.04 -4.06 6.23
N LYS A 292 -24.91 -4.02 5.21
CA LYS A 292 -24.57 -3.46 3.91
C LYS A 292 -24.22 -1.98 4.05
N SER A 293 -23.21 -1.56 3.31
CA SER A 293 -22.85 -0.16 3.17
C SER A 293 -23.75 0.58 2.19
N ALA A 294 -23.78 1.91 2.23
CA ALA A 294 -24.45 2.73 1.21
C ALA A 294 -23.79 2.61 -0.18
N PHE A 295 -22.57 2.06 -0.24
CA PHE A 295 -21.89 1.68 -1.49
C PHE A 295 -22.43 0.37 -2.09
N GLU A 296 -23.31 -0.35 -1.40
CA GLU A 296 -23.98 -1.55 -1.90
C GLU A 296 -25.41 -1.23 -2.37
N LYS A 297 -25.88 -1.93 -3.41
CA LYS A 297 -27.27 -1.91 -3.89
C LYS A 297 -28.24 -2.66 -2.95
#